data_AF-A0A1I5E3D7-F1
#
_entry.id   AF-A0A1I5E3D7-F1
#
_cell.length_a   1.000
_cell.length_b   1.000
_cell.length_c   1.000
_cell.angle_alpha   90.00
_cell.angle_beta   90.00
_cell.angle_gamma   90.00
#
_symmetry.space_group_name_H-M   'P 1'
#
loop_
_entity.id
_entity.type
_entity.pdbx_description
1 polymer ?
#
loop_
_entity_poly.entity_id
_entity_poly.type
_entity_poly.pdbx_seq_one_letter_code
_entity_poly.pdbx_strand_id
1 'polypeptide(L)'
;MNRNREEEQVRSESKVSILKDYYSRYLIDIRGLKRSTVNHYFDALNNISRKLKSMGLVQEDIYEIGDIERLSEVREILFGAEEFMAQDKRGNQMYSAGLNNYYRFACGESFSKLKDKVKLLDMPIEMNLREKSEVYRWQRSEIIKIQSLELAGYQCELDSSHQSFIAEKTKKPYMEGHHAIPLRHQTRFSVSLDIYANIVCLCPTCHRRLHYGIVEDRFEMMSRLYEDRSSRLAQSGIYLSKEEFAKTSVL
;
A
#
# COMPACT_ATOMS: atom_id res chain seq x y z
N MET A 1 8.35 -41.14 -19.24
CA MET A 1 9.48 -40.19 -19.24
C MET A 1 9.28 -39.21 -20.41
N ASN A 2 8.21 -38.39 -20.37
CA ASN A 2 7.92 -37.38 -21.41
C ASN A 2 6.80 -36.38 -21.04
N ARG A 3 6.41 -36.24 -19.75
CA ARG A 3 5.43 -35.21 -19.33
C ARG A 3 6.05 -33.94 -18.75
N ASN A 4 7.31 -34.01 -18.30
CA ASN A 4 7.98 -32.88 -17.65
C ASN A 4 8.74 -31.95 -18.62
N ARG A 5 8.68 -32.20 -19.95
CA ARG A 5 9.30 -31.34 -20.96
C ARG A 5 8.33 -30.40 -21.67
N GLU A 6 7.02 -30.64 -21.55
CA GLU A 6 6.00 -29.75 -22.13
C GLU A 6 5.60 -28.62 -21.19
N GLU A 7 5.78 -28.77 -19.87
CA GLU A 7 5.52 -27.71 -18.88
C GLU A 7 6.64 -26.64 -18.82
N GLU A 8 7.84 -26.95 -19.31
CA GLU A 8 8.99 -26.03 -19.33
C GLU A 8 9.08 -25.19 -20.62
N GLN A 9 8.12 -25.36 -21.55
CA GLN A 9 8.10 -24.70 -22.84
C GLN A 9 6.84 -23.85 -23.06
N VAL A 10 6.40 -23.15 -22.01
CA VAL A 10 5.56 -21.93 -22.12
C VAL A 10 6.36 -20.77 -21.54
N ARG A 11 7.53 -20.48 -22.12
CA ARG A 11 8.28 -19.24 -21.91
C ARG A 11 8.01 -18.31 -23.10
N SER A 12 7.60 -17.09 -22.78
CA SER A 12 7.53 -15.90 -23.64
C SER A 12 6.25 -15.63 -24.45
N GLU A 13 5.07 -15.83 -23.87
CA GLU A 13 3.99 -14.90 -24.20
C GLU A 13 4.19 -13.63 -23.38
N SER A 14 4.42 -12.51 -24.08
CA SER A 14 4.49 -11.17 -23.51
C SER A 14 3.27 -10.95 -22.62
N LYS A 15 3.47 -10.95 -21.30
CA LYS A 15 2.42 -10.61 -20.33
C LYS A 15 2.11 -9.13 -20.55
N VAL A 16 1.13 -8.84 -21.40
CA VAL A 16 0.68 -7.47 -21.68
C VAL A 16 0.27 -6.86 -20.35
N SER A 17 0.94 -5.78 -19.93
CA SER A 17 0.62 -5.13 -18.67
C SER A 17 -0.75 -4.46 -18.76
N ILE A 18 -1.63 -4.78 -17.82
CA ILE A 18 -2.96 -4.19 -17.68
C ILE A 18 -2.89 -2.65 -17.62
N LEU A 19 -1.83 -2.09 -17.01
CA LEU A 19 -1.60 -0.65 -16.95
C LEU A 19 -1.40 -0.02 -18.34
N LYS A 20 -0.76 -0.74 -19.25
CA LYS A 20 -0.55 -0.32 -20.65
C LYS A 20 -1.89 -0.15 -21.36
N ASP A 21 -2.78 -1.12 -21.19
CA ASP A 21 -4.10 -1.11 -21.82
C ASP A 21 -5.00 0.00 -21.26
N TYR A 22 -5.02 0.17 -19.94
CA TYR A 22 -5.75 1.27 -19.32
C TYR A 22 -5.21 2.63 -19.73
N TYR A 23 -3.89 2.79 -19.83
CA TYR A 23 -3.30 4.04 -20.28
C TYR A 23 -3.69 4.35 -21.73
N SER A 24 -3.68 3.34 -22.62
CA SER A 24 -4.14 3.49 -24.00
C SER A 24 -5.59 3.99 -24.07
N ARG A 25 -6.50 3.32 -23.36
CA ARG A 25 -7.93 3.72 -23.28
C ARG A 25 -8.12 5.09 -22.66
N TYR A 26 -7.36 5.41 -21.61
CA TYR A 26 -7.39 6.74 -21.01
C TYR A 26 -7.02 7.83 -22.03
N LEU A 27 -5.98 7.63 -22.83
CA LEU A 27 -5.60 8.60 -23.85
C LEU A 27 -6.65 8.74 -24.97
N ILE A 28 -7.27 7.64 -25.39
CA ILE A 28 -8.24 7.64 -26.50
C ILE A 28 -9.63 8.05 -26.02
N ASP A 29 -10.22 7.29 -25.10
CA ASP A 29 -11.63 7.35 -24.76
C ASP A 29 -11.93 8.46 -23.75
N ILE A 30 -10.98 8.76 -22.84
CA ILE A 30 -11.15 9.83 -21.84
C ILE A 30 -10.63 11.17 -22.36
N ARG A 31 -9.40 11.18 -22.89
CA ARG A 31 -8.75 12.41 -23.38
C ARG A 31 -9.07 12.75 -24.84
N GLY A 32 -9.70 11.85 -25.59
CA GLY A 32 -10.11 12.11 -26.97
C GLY A 32 -8.94 12.24 -27.95
N LEU A 33 -7.77 11.67 -27.63
CA LEU A 33 -6.59 11.81 -28.48
C LEU A 33 -6.66 10.92 -29.71
N LYS A 34 -6.11 11.42 -30.82
CA LYS A 34 -5.93 10.63 -32.04
C LYS A 34 -4.92 9.51 -31.80
N ARG A 35 -5.14 8.34 -32.43
CA ARG A 35 -4.22 7.19 -32.34
C ARG A 35 -2.76 7.55 -32.67
N SER A 36 -2.53 8.44 -33.63
CA SER A 36 -1.17 8.92 -33.93
C SER A 36 -0.51 9.63 -32.76
N THR A 37 -1.24 10.49 -32.05
CA THR A 37 -0.75 11.14 -30.82
C THR A 37 -0.50 10.13 -29.71
N VAL A 38 -1.38 9.14 -29.57
CA VAL A 38 -1.22 8.04 -28.60
C VAL A 38 0.05 7.24 -28.90
N ASN A 39 0.33 6.93 -30.15
CA ASN A 39 1.55 6.25 -30.56
C ASN A 39 2.80 7.04 -30.15
N HIS A 40 2.82 8.37 -30.27
CA HIS A 40 3.95 9.18 -29.80
C HIS A 40 4.22 9.03 -28.30
N TYR A 41 3.17 8.93 -27.47
CA TYR A 41 3.33 8.66 -26.04
C TYR A 41 3.92 7.26 -25.81
N PHE A 42 3.45 6.25 -26.54
CA PHE A 42 3.99 4.89 -26.44
C PHE A 42 5.44 4.80 -26.94
N ASP A 43 5.80 5.49 -28.02
CA ASP A 43 7.17 5.54 -28.54
C ASP A 43 8.12 6.15 -27.51
N ALA A 44 7.69 7.24 -26.85
CA ALA A 44 8.42 7.84 -25.75
C ALA A 44 8.62 6.84 -24.60
N LEU A 45 7.56 6.15 -24.17
CA LEU A 45 7.62 5.18 -23.07
C LEU A 45 8.41 3.91 -23.43
N ASN A 46 8.40 3.48 -24.68
CA ASN A 46 9.23 2.38 -25.18
C ASN A 46 10.72 2.75 -25.17
N ASN A 47 11.05 4.01 -25.46
CA ASN A 47 12.44 4.51 -25.32
C ASN A 47 12.86 4.54 -23.84
N ILE A 48 12.01 5.08 -22.97
CA ILE A 48 12.23 5.10 -21.52
C ILE A 48 12.42 3.69 -20.98
N SER A 49 11.55 2.74 -21.34
CA SER A 49 11.62 1.35 -20.91
C SER A 49 12.96 0.70 -21.26
N ARG A 50 13.50 0.95 -22.46
CA ARG A 50 14.84 0.49 -22.84
C ARG A 50 15.93 1.10 -21.96
N LYS A 51 15.84 2.40 -21.65
CA LYS A 51 16.82 3.05 -20.77
C LYS A 51 16.74 2.50 -19.35
N LEU A 52 15.53 2.36 -18.78
CA LEU A 52 15.31 1.77 -17.47
C LEU A 52 15.83 0.33 -17.37
N LYS A 53 15.61 -0.48 -18.42
CA LYS A 53 16.14 -1.84 -18.51
C LYS A 53 17.67 -1.85 -18.54
N SER A 54 18.30 -0.94 -19.30
CA SER A 54 19.77 -0.79 -19.31
C SER A 54 20.34 -0.36 -17.95
N MET A 55 19.55 0.31 -17.12
CA MET A 55 19.90 0.73 -15.76
C MET A 55 19.55 -0.34 -14.71
N GLY A 56 18.99 -1.48 -15.10
CA GLY A 56 18.52 -2.52 -14.18
C GLY A 56 17.34 -2.10 -13.30
N LEU A 57 16.61 -1.04 -13.67
CA LEU A 57 15.50 -0.51 -12.89
C LEU A 57 14.17 -1.22 -13.19
N VAL A 58 14.07 -1.87 -14.34
CA VAL A 58 12.95 -2.72 -14.79
C VAL A 58 13.49 -3.95 -15.52
N GLN A 59 12.71 -5.02 -15.58
CA GLN A 59 13.01 -6.25 -16.32
C GLN A 59 12.46 -6.21 -17.75
N GLU A 60 11.21 -5.79 -17.92
CA GLU A 60 10.55 -5.75 -19.23
C GLU A 60 10.31 -4.32 -19.70
N ASP A 61 9.40 -3.61 -19.06
CA ASP A 61 9.03 -2.24 -19.42
C ASP A 61 8.52 -1.44 -18.24
N ILE A 62 8.25 -0.16 -18.45
CA ILE A 62 7.78 0.74 -17.38
C ILE A 62 6.42 0.34 -16.78
N TYR A 63 5.61 -0.44 -17.50
CA TYR A 63 4.27 -0.84 -17.04
C TYR A 63 4.30 -2.01 -16.06
N GLU A 64 5.47 -2.60 -15.79
CA GLU A 64 5.64 -3.56 -14.69
C GLU A 64 5.69 -2.87 -13.32
N ILE A 65 5.98 -1.56 -13.28
CA ILE A 65 6.00 -0.77 -12.06
C ILE A 65 4.55 -0.50 -11.61
N GLY A 66 4.03 -1.38 -10.76
CA GLY A 66 2.69 -1.28 -10.18
C GLY A 66 2.57 -0.42 -8.92
N ASP A 67 3.67 0.15 -8.45
CA ASP A 67 3.75 0.97 -7.24
C ASP A 67 4.13 2.42 -7.56
N ILE A 68 3.37 3.37 -7.03
CA ILE A 68 3.53 4.79 -7.38
C ILE A 68 4.79 5.41 -6.77
N GLU A 69 5.19 4.98 -5.57
CA GLU A 69 6.40 5.46 -4.92
C GLU A 69 7.61 5.01 -5.73
N ARG A 70 7.65 3.74 -6.12
CA ARG A 70 8.67 3.20 -7.02
C ARG A 70 8.71 3.90 -8.37
N LEU A 71 7.56 4.21 -8.96
CA LEU A 71 7.52 4.95 -10.22
C LEU A 71 8.10 6.37 -10.08
N SER A 72 7.83 7.02 -8.93
CA SER A 72 8.42 8.32 -8.59
C SER A 72 9.95 8.24 -8.46
N GLU A 73 10.47 7.26 -7.71
CA GLU A 73 11.91 7.03 -7.58
C GLU A 73 12.60 6.83 -8.92
N VAL A 74 12.04 5.94 -9.76
CA VAL A 74 12.59 5.62 -11.08
C VAL A 74 12.60 6.85 -11.98
N ARG A 75 11.56 7.68 -11.90
CA ARG A 75 11.47 8.95 -12.62
C ARG A 75 12.55 9.93 -12.18
N GLU A 76 12.78 10.10 -10.88
CA GLU A 76 13.82 10.99 -10.34
C GLU A 76 15.22 10.50 -10.73
N ILE A 77 15.49 9.20 -10.63
CA ILE A 77 16.77 8.61 -11.07
C ILE A 77 17.01 8.89 -12.55
N LEU A 78 16.00 8.69 -13.39
CA LEU A 78 16.12 8.92 -14.84
C LEU A 78 16.37 10.40 -15.16
N PHE A 79 15.66 11.32 -14.50
CA PHE A 79 15.82 12.76 -14.71
C PHE A 79 17.12 13.32 -14.13
N GLY A 80 17.71 12.63 -13.15
CA GLY A 80 19.06 12.92 -12.64
C GLY A 80 20.19 12.43 -13.56
N ALA A 81 19.91 11.56 -14.54
CA ALA A 81 20.94 11.00 -15.42
C ALA A 81 21.28 11.98 -16.57
N GLU A 82 22.51 12.52 -16.55
CA GLU A 82 22.97 13.50 -17.56
C GLU A 82 22.82 13.01 -19.01
N GLU A 83 23.14 11.73 -19.25
CA GLU A 83 23.03 11.12 -20.57
C GLU A 83 21.59 11.12 -21.09
N PHE A 84 20.62 10.83 -20.20
CA PHE A 84 19.20 10.87 -20.53
C PHE A 84 18.76 12.30 -20.81
N MET A 85 19.12 13.26 -19.96
CA MET A 85 18.74 14.66 -20.13
C MET A 85 19.31 15.26 -21.43
N ALA A 86 20.53 14.89 -21.81
CA ALA A 86 21.12 15.28 -23.08
C ALA A 86 20.36 14.66 -24.28
N GLN A 87 19.97 13.38 -24.18
CA GLN A 87 19.14 12.72 -25.19
C GLN A 87 17.75 13.36 -25.30
N ASP A 88 17.12 13.67 -24.17
CA ASP A 88 15.79 14.28 -24.12
C ASP A 88 15.79 15.68 -24.71
N LYS A 89 16.82 16.47 -24.44
CA LYS A 89 17.00 17.77 -25.08
C LYS A 89 17.11 17.65 -26.61
N ARG A 90 17.88 16.69 -27.13
CA ARG A 90 17.97 16.43 -28.58
C ARG A 90 16.63 15.98 -29.18
N GLY A 91 15.82 15.26 -28.40
CA GLY A 91 14.48 14.82 -28.76
C GLY A 91 13.38 15.85 -28.50
N ASN A 92 13.71 17.14 -28.32
CA ASN A 92 12.74 18.19 -27.99
C ASN A 92 11.85 17.85 -26.78
N GLN A 93 12.43 17.23 -25.75
CA GLN A 93 11.78 16.86 -24.49
C GLN A 93 10.63 15.85 -24.61
N MET A 94 10.52 15.16 -25.75
CA MET A 94 9.41 14.24 -25.99
C MET A 94 9.40 13.04 -25.04
N TYR A 95 10.56 12.59 -24.55
CA TYR A 95 10.62 11.45 -23.63
C TYR A 95 10.14 11.86 -22.25
N SER A 96 10.68 12.95 -21.69
CA SER A 96 10.22 13.45 -20.38
C SER A 96 8.75 13.86 -20.41
N ALA A 97 8.26 14.45 -21.51
CA ALA A 97 6.84 14.73 -21.71
C ALA A 97 5.99 13.44 -21.70
N GLY A 98 6.47 12.38 -22.36
CA GLY A 98 5.83 11.07 -22.36
C GLY A 98 5.77 10.44 -20.97
N LEU A 99 6.90 10.42 -20.24
CA LEU A 99 6.98 9.90 -18.88
C LEU A 99 6.06 10.67 -17.92
N ASN A 100 6.10 12.00 -17.97
CA ASN A 100 5.25 12.83 -17.13
C ASN A 100 3.77 12.64 -17.44
N ASN A 101 3.40 12.34 -18.70
CA ASN A 101 2.03 12.03 -19.05
C ASN A 101 1.56 10.71 -18.41
N TYR A 102 2.40 9.68 -18.51
CA TYR A 102 2.12 8.39 -17.86
C TYR A 102 2.09 8.51 -16.33
N TYR A 103 3.02 9.25 -15.74
CA TYR A 103 3.06 9.48 -14.29
C TYR A 103 1.78 10.14 -13.77
N ARG A 104 1.27 11.16 -14.48
CA ARG A 104 -0.01 11.82 -14.14
C ARG A 104 -1.19 10.85 -14.19
N PHE A 105 -1.20 9.96 -15.18
CA PHE A 105 -2.18 8.88 -15.25
C PHE A 105 -2.05 7.92 -14.06
N ALA A 106 -0.83 7.45 -13.78
CA ALA A 106 -0.54 6.48 -12.73
C ALA A 106 -0.86 7.01 -11.32
N CYS A 107 -0.60 8.29 -11.03
CA CYS A 107 -0.95 8.91 -9.75
C CYS A 107 -2.43 9.33 -9.65
N GLY A 108 -3.23 9.09 -10.69
CA GLY A 108 -4.64 9.46 -10.71
C GLY A 108 -4.89 10.96 -10.76
N GLU A 109 -3.96 11.75 -11.32
CA GLU A 109 -4.12 13.21 -11.39
C GLU A 109 -5.42 13.56 -12.12
N SER A 110 -6.24 14.39 -11.48
CA SER A 110 -7.55 14.81 -11.99
C SER A 110 -8.59 13.68 -12.19
N PHE A 111 -8.37 12.46 -11.68
CA PHE A 111 -9.36 11.38 -11.78
C PHE A 111 -10.67 11.69 -11.05
N SER A 112 -10.64 12.54 -10.03
CA SER A 112 -11.84 13.04 -9.35
C SER A 112 -12.84 13.72 -10.30
N LYS A 113 -12.37 14.27 -11.42
CA LYS A 113 -13.18 14.92 -12.47
C LYS A 113 -13.74 13.93 -13.50
N LEU A 114 -13.35 12.66 -13.44
CA LEU A 114 -13.69 11.64 -14.44
C LEU A 114 -14.87 10.75 -14.03
N LYS A 115 -15.58 11.04 -12.93
CA LYS A 115 -16.63 10.18 -12.35
C LYS A 115 -17.62 9.66 -13.40
N ASP A 116 -18.09 10.49 -14.31
CA ASP A 116 -19.09 10.10 -15.32
C ASP A 116 -18.49 9.33 -16.51
N LYS A 117 -17.19 9.50 -16.76
CA LYS A 117 -16.47 8.90 -17.89
C LYS A 117 -15.72 7.63 -17.53
N VAL A 118 -15.55 7.31 -16.24
CA VAL A 118 -14.76 6.15 -15.78
C VAL A 118 -15.24 4.83 -16.39
N LYS A 119 -16.53 4.71 -16.71
CA LYS A 119 -17.13 3.55 -17.38
C LYS A 119 -16.49 3.23 -18.73
N LEU A 120 -15.86 4.21 -19.39
CA LEU A 120 -15.12 4.01 -20.65
C LEU A 120 -13.83 3.20 -20.44
N LEU A 121 -13.35 3.09 -19.21
CA LEU A 121 -12.21 2.25 -18.86
C LEU A 121 -12.64 0.82 -18.51
N ASP A 122 -13.94 0.54 -18.27
CA ASP A 122 -14.40 -0.80 -17.90
C ASP A 122 -14.18 -1.79 -19.06
N MET A 123 -13.30 -2.77 -18.85
CA MET A 123 -12.95 -3.79 -19.83
C MET A 123 -12.69 -5.14 -19.14
N PRO A 124 -12.90 -6.28 -19.83
CA PRO A 124 -12.47 -7.57 -19.30
C PRO A 124 -10.94 -7.57 -19.13
N ILE A 125 -10.48 -8.05 -17.97
CA ILE A 125 -9.07 -8.22 -17.66
C ILE A 125 -8.81 -9.70 -17.39
N GLU A 126 -7.75 -10.22 -17.97
CA GLU A 126 -7.32 -11.59 -17.71
C GLU A 126 -6.89 -11.78 -16.24
N MET A 127 -7.14 -12.97 -15.71
CA MET A 127 -6.82 -13.28 -14.33
C MET A 127 -5.31 -13.31 -14.13
N ASN A 128 -4.81 -12.58 -13.13
CA ASN A 128 -3.41 -12.66 -12.73
C ASN A 128 -3.06 -14.07 -12.20
N LEU A 129 -1.81 -14.48 -12.43
CA LEU A 129 -1.28 -15.72 -11.87
C LEU A 129 -1.24 -15.65 -10.33
N ARG A 130 -1.50 -16.78 -9.68
CA ARG A 130 -1.37 -16.89 -8.22
C ARG A 130 0.09 -16.92 -7.83
N GLU A 131 0.50 -15.99 -6.96
CA GLU A 131 1.82 -15.98 -6.35
C GLU A 131 1.75 -16.53 -4.92
N LYS A 132 2.73 -17.35 -4.53
CA LYS A 132 2.91 -17.79 -3.14
C LYS A 132 3.93 -16.89 -2.46
N SER A 133 3.59 -16.38 -1.29
CA SER A 133 4.51 -15.65 -0.43
C SER A 133 4.55 -16.29 0.96
N GLU A 134 5.75 -16.35 1.55
CA GLU A 134 5.96 -16.80 2.92
C GLU A 134 6.05 -15.58 3.84
N VAL A 135 5.24 -15.55 4.90
CA VAL A 135 5.23 -14.45 5.88
C VAL A 135 5.35 -15.01 7.28
N TYR A 136 6.44 -14.68 7.96
CA TYR A 136 6.65 -15.01 9.36
C TYR A 136 5.92 -14.02 10.27
N ARG A 137 5.20 -14.51 11.29
CA ARG A 137 4.46 -13.69 12.24
C ARG A 137 4.54 -14.27 13.65
N TRP A 138 4.56 -13.39 14.65
CA TRP A 138 4.38 -13.78 16.05
C TRP A 138 2.96 -14.33 16.27
N GLN A 139 2.87 -15.42 17.02
CA GLN A 139 1.60 -16.07 17.35
C GLN A 139 0.71 -15.11 18.15
N ARG A 140 -0.61 -15.20 17.93
CA ARG A 140 -1.64 -14.40 18.61
C ARG A 140 -2.73 -15.30 19.15
N SER A 141 -3.22 -15.00 20.34
CA SER A 141 -4.35 -15.65 20.97
C SER A 141 -5.63 -14.94 20.60
N GLU A 142 -6.41 -15.57 19.72
CA GLU A 142 -7.73 -15.06 19.36
C GLU A 142 -8.67 -14.94 20.57
N ILE A 143 -8.50 -15.83 21.56
CA ILE A 143 -9.30 -15.85 22.79
C ILE A 143 -9.05 -14.58 23.61
N ILE A 144 -7.79 -14.22 23.86
CA ILE A 144 -7.45 -13.00 24.62
C ILE A 144 -7.98 -11.77 23.90
N LYS A 145 -7.83 -11.71 22.58
CA LYS A 145 -8.35 -10.60 21.77
C LYS A 145 -9.87 -10.46 21.89
N ILE A 146 -10.62 -11.56 21.74
CA ILE A 146 -12.09 -11.56 21.88
C ILE A 146 -12.48 -11.09 23.28
N GLN A 147 -11.84 -11.63 24.32
CA GLN A 147 -12.13 -11.26 25.70
C GLN A 147 -11.82 -9.79 25.99
N SER A 148 -10.75 -9.21 25.42
CA SER A 148 -10.49 -7.77 25.53
C SER A 148 -11.61 -6.92 24.92
N LEU A 149 -12.20 -7.35 23.80
CA LEU A 149 -13.34 -6.66 23.19
C LEU A 149 -14.60 -6.77 24.07
N GLU A 150 -14.85 -7.94 24.65
CA GLU A 150 -15.97 -8.15 25.60
C GLU A 150 -15.80 -7.30 26.85
N LEU A 151 -14.58 -7.24 27.43
CA LEU A 151 -14.27 -6.40 28.59
C LEU A 151 -14.52 -4.92 28.33
N ALA A 152 -14.25 -4.45 27.12
CA ALA A 152 -14.54 -3.08 26.70
C ALA A 152 -16.01 -2.87 26.30
N GLY A 153 -16.87 -3.88 26.40
CA GLY A 153 -18.28 -3.80 26.01
C GLY A 153 -18.49 -3.47 24.54
N TYR A 154 -17.52 -3.79 23.67
CA TYR A 154 -17.48 -3.35 22.26
C TYR A 154 -17.59 -1.82 22.11
N GLN A 155 -16.99 -1.07 23.03
CA GLN A 155 -16.83 0.38 22.93
C GLN A 155 -15.38 0.75 22.64
N CYS A 156 -15.15 1.82 21.88
CA CYS A 156 -13.80 2.29 21.58
C CYS A 156 -13.20 2.92 22.84
N GLU A 157 -12.03 2.44 23.25
CA GLU A 157 -11.36 2.90 24.48
C GLU A 157 -10.76 4.30 24.37
N LEU A 158 -10.63 4.85 23.16
CA LEU A 158 -10.26 6.25 22.97
C LEU A 158 -11.46 7.20 23.04
N ASP A 159 -12.66 6.73 22.71
CA ASP A 159 -13.89 7.51 22.80
C ASP A 159 -15.10 6.57 22.70
N SER A 160 -15.84 6.43 23.80
CA SER A 160 -16.99 5.52 23.89
C SER A 160 -18.19 5.95 23.04
N SER A 161 -18.21 7.19 22.55
CA SER A 161 -19.27 7.70 21.67
C SER A 161 -19.12 7.24 20.22
N HIS A 162 -17.94 6.76 19.83
CA HIS A 162 -17.70 6.28 18.47
C HIS A 162 -18.58 5.08 18.13
N GLN A 163 -19.29 5.21 17.01
CA GLN A 163 -20.15 4.17 16.48
C GLN A 163 -19.50 3.42 15.32
N SER A 164 -19.94 2.19 15.13
CA SER A 164 -19.63 1.35 13.98
C SER A 164 -20.86 0.50 13.62
N PHE A 165 -20.81 -0.15 12.47
CA PHE A 165 -21.88 -1.08 12.08
C PHE A 165 -21.97 -2.27 13.04
N ILE A 166 -23.13 -2.92 13.09
CA ILE A 166 -23.31 -4.14 13.89
C ILE A 166 -22.70 -5.34 13.16
N ALA A 167 -21.75 -6.01 13.80
CA ALA A 167 -21.09 -7.18 13.25
C ALA A 167 -22.02 -8.40 13.29
N GLU A 168 -22.16 -9.10 12.16
CA GLU A 168 -23.07 -10.25 12.06
C GLU A 168 -22.70 -11.38 13.05
N LYS A 169 -21.40 -11.66 13.21
CA LYS A 169 -20.89 -12.74 14.06
C LYS A 169 -21.18 -12.54 15.54
N THR A 170 -21.07 -11.31 16.04
CA THR A 170 -21.17 -11.00 17.48
C THR A 170 -22.51 -10.34 17.85
N LYS A 171 -23.23 -9.78 16.86
CA LYS A 171 -24.43 -8.94 17.05
C LYS A 171 -24.16 -7.73 17.96
N LYS A 172 -22.92 -7.23 17.94
CA LYS A 172 -22.44 -6.05 18.69
C LYS A 172 -21.85 -5.03 17.72
N PRO A 173 -21.61 -3.77 18.14
CA PRO A 173 -20.81 -2.84 17.35
C PRO A 173 -19.48 -3.46 16.93
N TYR A 174 -19.10 -3.30 15.66
CA TYR A 174 -17.85 -3.81 15.12
C TYR A 174 -16.66 -3.05 15.71
N MET A 175 -15.79 -3.75 16.40
CA MET A 175 -14.56 -3.20 16.98
C MET A 175 -13.36 -4.09 16.61
N GLU A 176 -12.19 -3.48 16.53
CA GLU A 176 -10.92 -4.13 16.21
C GLU A 176 -10.04 -4.18 17.47
N GLY A 177 -9.60 -5.39 17.84
CA GLY A 177 -8.63 -5.56 18.93
C GLY A 177 -7.24 -5.24 18.41
N HIS A 178 -6.61 -4.21 18.97
CA HIS A 178 -5.31 -3.69 18.55
C HIS A 178 -4.27 -3.86 19.66
N HIS A 179 -3.08 -4.35 19.31
CA HIS A 179 -1.95 -4.34 20.23
C HIS A 179 -1.34 -2.93 20.26
N ALA A 180 -1.48 -2.22 21.37
CA ALA A 180 -1.00 -0.84 21.52
C ALA A 180 0.52 -0.75 21.30
N ILE A 181 1.29 -1.71 21.83
CA ILE A 181 2.66 -2.00 21.43
C ILE A 181 2.62 -3.07 20.33
N PRO A 182 2.96 -2.73 19.07
CA PRO A 182 2.91 -3.68 17.97
C PRO A 182 3.78 -4.92 18.20
N LEU A 183 3.26 -6.10 17.86
CA LEU A 183 3.97 -7.38 18.02
C LEU A 183 5.28 -7.49 17.22
N ARG A 184 5.50 -6.66 16.20
CA ARG A 184 6.80 -6.57 15.52
C ARG A 184 7.95 -6.20 16.48
N HIS A 185 7.64 -5.58 17.62
CA HIS A 185 8.60 -5.26 18.66
C HIS A 185 8.79 -6.36 19.70
N GLN A 186 8.19 -7.54 19.52
CA GLN A 186 8.27 -8.66 20.48
C GLN A 186 9.71 -9.01 20.86
N THR A 187 10.67 -8.91 19.95
CA THR A 187 12.09 -9.19 20.22
C THR A 187 12.74 -8.23 21.22
N ARG A 188 12.11 -7.09 21.51
CA ARG A 188 12.58 -6.10 22.50
C ARG A 188 12.13 -6.42 23.93
N PHE A 189 11.28 -7.42 24.12
CA PHE A 189 10.69 -7.78 25.40
C PHE A 189 10.93 -9.25 25.70
N SER A 190 11.30 -9.56 26.94
CA SER A 190 11.44 -10.94 27.44
C SER A 190 10.10 -11.60 27.77
N VAL A 191 9.02 -10.83 27.72
CA VAL A 191 7.63 -11.26 28.00
C VAL A 191 6.77 -11.12 26.75
N SER A 192 5.67 -11.88 26.67
CA SER A 192 4.73 -11.79 25.54
C SER A 192 4.07 -10.40 25.50
N LEU A 193 4.03 -9.81 24.31
CA LEU A 193 3.22 -8.62 24.03
C LEU A 193 1.75 -8.97 23.76
N ASP A 194 1.40 -10.24 23.59
CA ASP A 194 0.03 -10.71 23.37
C ASP A 194 -0.70 -10.93 24.71
N ILE A 195 -1.00 -9.82 25.39
CA ILE A 195 -1.58 -9.79 26.74
C ILE A 195 -2.74 -8.78 26.83
N TYR A 196 -3.66 -8.95 27.78
CA TYR A 196 -4.81 -8.04 27.96
C TYR A 196 -4.40 -6.59 28.20
N ALA A 197 -3.29 -6.34 28.90
CA ALA A 197 -2.81 -4.98 29.17
C ALA A 197 -2.45 -4.23 27.88
N ASN A 198 -1.95 -4.96 26.87
CA ASN A 198 -1.48 -4.42 25.60
C ASN A 198 -2.54 -4.47 24.49
N ILE A 199 -3.68 -5.15 24.69
CA ILE A 199 -4.77 -5.18 23.72
C ILE A 199 -5.80 -4.12 24.09
N VAL A 200 -6.13 -3.26 23.12
CA VAL A 200 -7.12 -2.20 23.23
C VAL A 200 -8.24 -2.40 22.21
N CYS A 201 -9.48 -2.11 22.61
CA CYS A 201 -10.66 -2.17 21.77
C CYS A 201 -10.85 -0.83 21.06
N LEU A 202 -10.77 -0.82 19.73
CA LEU A 202 -10.85 0.41 18.93
C LEU A 202 -11.91 0.31 17.83
N CYS A 203 -12.57 1.43 17.53
CA CYS A 203 -13.37 1.52 16.31
C CYS A 203 -12.45 1.54 15.07
N PRO A 204 -12.96 1.18 13.88
CA PRO A 204 -12.14 1.14 12.66
C PRO A 204 -11.43 2.46 12.36
N THR A 205 -12.08 3.59 12.60
CA THR A 205 -11.50 4.92 12.39
C THR A 205 -10.29 5.17 13.29
N CYS A 206 -10.42 4.93 14.59
CA CYS A 206 -9.31 5.09 15.54
C CYS A 206 -8.18 4.11 15.27
N HIS A 207 -8.50 2.85 14.98
CA HIS A 207 -7.48 1.85 14.68
C HIS A 207 -6.66 2.24 13.44
N ARG A 208 -7.30 2.70 12.36
CA ARG A 208 -6.59 3.16 11.16
C ARG A 208 -5.85 4.47 11.39
N ARG A 209 -6.37 5.38 12.20
CA ARG A 209 -5.69 6.63 12.59
C ARG A 209 -4.40 6.36 13.36
N LEU A 210 -4.36 5.33 14.22
CA LEU A 210 -3.11 4.91 14.89
C LEU A 210 -2.06 4.36 13.92
N HIS A 211 -2.46 3.73 12.81
CA HIS A 211 -1.52 3.20 11.82
C HIS A 211 -1.06 4.25 10.81
N TYR A 212 -2.01 5.00 10.25
CA TYR A 212 -1.81 5.83 9.05
C TYR A 212 -2.07 7.33 9.28
N GLY A 213 -2.51 7.73 10.47
CA GLY A 213 -2.69 9.13 10.80
C GLY A 213 -1.37 9.89 10.84
N ILE A 214 -1.46 11.22 10.83
CA ILE A 214 -0.30 12.10 11.02
C ILE A 214 0.39 11.80 12.35
N VAL A 215 1.67 12.14 12.47
CA VAL A 215 2.49 11.80 13.65
C VAL A 215 1.87 12.37 14.93
N GLU A 216 1.34 13.59 14.86
CA GLU A 216 0.72 14.31 15.97
C GLU A 216 -0.49 13.55 16.52
N ASP A 217 -1.41 13.13 15.63
CA ASP A 217 -2.58 12.33 15.98
C ASP A 217 -2.19 11.01 16.65
N ARG A 218 -1.22 10.30 16.06
CA ARG A 218 -0.75 9.01 16.59
C ARG A 218 -0.12 9.19 17.97
N PHE A 219 0.68 10.23 18.15
CA PHE A 219 1.33 10.53 19.42
C PHE A 219 0.30 10.90 20.51
N GLU A 220 -0.70 11.72 20.19
CA GLU A 220 -1.77 12.09 21.12
C GLU A 220 -2.59 10.86 21.54
N MET A 221 -3.02 10.04 20.58
CA MET A 221 -3.80 8.84 20.84
C MET A 221 -3.02 7.82 21.68
N MET A 222 -1.75 7.57 21.33
CA MET A 222 -0.89 6.66 22.11
C MET A 222 -0.60 7.20 23.51
N SER A 223 -0.45 8.51 23.66
CA SER A 223 -0.27 9.15 24.96
C SER A 223 -1.47 8.88 25.87
N ARG A 224 -2.70 8.97 25.35
CA ARG A 224 -3.92 8.66 26.11
C ARG A 224 -3.98 7.18 26.52
N LEU A 225 -3.71 6.27 25.58
CA LEU A 225 -3.65 4.83 25.90
C LEU A 225 -2.58 4.51 26.95
N TYR A 226 -1.43 5.20 26.92
CA TYR A 226 -0.40 5.01 27.91
C TYR A 226 -0.87 5.37 29.32
N GLU A 227 -1.58 6.49 29.49
CA GLU A 227 -2.12 6.86 30.80
C GLU A 227 -3.05 5.77 31.35
N ASP A 228 -3.88 5.18 30.50
CA ASP A 228 -4.81 4.13 30.89
C ASP A 228 -4.13 2.77 31.15
N ARG A 229 -2.98 2.50 30.51
CA ARG A 229 -2.38 1.14 30.45
C ARG A 229 -1.04 1.00 31.16
N SER A 230 -0.34 2.08 31.48
CA SER A 230 1.04 2.07 32.01
C SER A 230 1.22 1.15 33.24
N SER A 231 0.32 1.24 34.22
CA SER A 231 0.35 0.41 35.44
C SER A 231 0.16 -1.08 35.14
N ARG A 232 -0.76 -1.43 34.23
CA ARG A 232 -1.07 -2.80 33.82
C ARG A 232 0.07 -3.42 32.99
N LEU A 233 0.71 -2.60 32.15
CA LEU A 233 1.90 -3.00 31.39
C LEU A 233 3.08 -3.29 32.33
N ALA A 234 3.33 -2.40 33.30
CA ALA A 234 4.37 -2.59 34.30
C ALA A 234 4.14 -3.87 35.14
N GLN A 235 2.90 -4.14 35.55
CA GLN A 235 2.54 -5.39 36.24
C GLN A 235 2.80 -6.64 35.37
N SER A 236 2.75 -6.49 34.05
CA SER A 236 3.02 -7.57 33.08
C SER A 236 4.49 -7.68 32.70
N GLY A 237 5.40 -6.94 33.36
CA GLY A 237 6.84 -6.93 33.08
C GLY A 237 7.24 -6.09 31.88
N ILE A 238 6.38 -5.17 31.42
CA ILE A 238 6.66 -4.24 30.32
C ILE A 238 6.85 -2.84 30.91
N TYR A 239 8.09 -2.36 30.91
CA TYR A 239 8.45 -1.04 31.42
C TYR A 239 8.89 -0.16 30.26
N LEU A 240 8.15 0.93 30.03
CA LEU A 240 8.43 1.94 29.00
C LEU A 240 8.06 3.30 29.56
N SER A 241 8.77 4.36 29.16
CA SER A 241 8.26 5.72 29.35
C SER A 241 7.08 6.01 28.41
N LYS A 242 6.36 7.10 28.68
CA LYS A 242 5.29 7.58 27.79
C LYS A 242 5.80 7.87 26.38
N GLU A 243 6.97 8.50 26.27
CA GLU A 243 7.62 8.81 25.00
C GLU A 243 8.04 7.54 24.25
N GLU A 244 8.61 6.55 24.96
CA GLU A 244 8.99 5.27 24.36
C GLU A 244 7.75 4.52 23.84
N PHE A 245 6.68 4.46 24.64
CA PHE A 245 5.41 3.86 24.25
C PHE A 245 4.79 4.55 23.03
N ALA A 246 4.72 5.88 23.04
CA ALA A 246 4.13 6.65 21.94
C ALA A 246 4.92 6.49 20.62
N LYS A 247 6.24 6.30 20.69
CA LYS A 247 7.07 6.04 19.50
C LYS A 247 6.87 4.65 18.90
N THR A 248 6.27 3.69 19.62
CA THR A 248 6.03 2.35 19.07
C THR A 248 5.01 2.33 17.92
N SER A 249 4.14 3.33 17.83
CA SER A 249 3.17 3.49 16.73
C SER A 249 3.76 4.15 15.47
N VAL A 250 4.94 4.77 15.57
CA VAL A 250 5.49 5.67 14.54
C VAL A 250 6.46 4.98 13.57
N LEU A 251 6.83 3.71 13.80
CA LEU A 251 7.85 2.98 13.02
C LEU A 251 7.39 1.59 12.57
#